data_AF-A0A949IIY0-F1
#
_entry.id   AF-A0A949IIY0-F1
#
_cell.length_a   1.000
_cell.length_b   1.000
_cell.length_c   1.000
_cell.angle_alpha   90.00
_cell.angle_beta   90.00
_cell.angle_gamma   90.00
#
_symmetry.space_group_name_H-M   'P 1'
#
loop_
_entity.id
_entity.type
_entity.pdbx_description
1 polymer ?
#
loop_
_entity_poly.entity_id
_entity_poly.type
_entity_poly.pdbx_seq_one_letter_code
_entity_poly.pdbx_strand_id
1 'polypeptide(L)' 'MSTTTEKKLSKGQMAYEQERAKKAGKSLDEWMKHKARLAAEEAKKAEAKPEKKKGFMSRFLDKAHKPI' A
#
# COMPACT_ATOMS: atom_id res chain seq x y z
N MET A 1 -16.40 -12.28 10.97
CA MET A 1 -15.10 -12.38 10.27
C MET A 1 -15.17 -11.55 8.97
N SER A 2 -14.70 -10.31 8.95
CA SER A 2 -14.36 -9.53 7.72
C SER A 2 -13.63 -8.26 8.15
N THR A 3 -12.30 -8.35 8.20
CA THR A 3 -11.38 -7.28 8.59
C THR A 3 -11.11 -6.35 7.41
N THR A 4 -11.49 -5.07 7.58
CA THR A 4 -10.85 -3.86 7.06
C THR A 4 -10.51 -3.79 5.56
N THR A 5 -11.18 -2.85 4.86
CA THR A 5 -10.83 -2.22 3.56
C THR A 5 -11.69 -2.60 2.35
N GLU A 6 -13.01 -2.55 2.48
CA GLU A 6 -13.87 -2.04 1.38
C GLU A 6 -13.83 -0.50 1.35
N LYS A 7 -12.63 0.10 1.36
CA LYS A 7 -12.51 1.53 1.02
C LYS A 7 -12.79 1.59 -0.47
N LYS A 8 -14.05 1.81 -0.83
CA LYS A 8 -14.54 2.05 -2.20
C LYS A 8 -13.49 2.92 -2.90
N LEU A 9 -12.73 2.32 -3.82
CA LEU A 9 -11.71 3.04 -4.57
C LEU A 9 -12.40 4.22 -5.24
N SER A 10 -11.81 5.41 -5.10
CA SER A 10 -12.34 6.60 -5.78
C SER A 10 -12.43 6.31 -7.29
N LYS A 11 -13.41 6.92 -7.98
CA LYS A 11 -13.60 6.73 -9.43
C LYS A 11 -12.30 6.93 -10.22
N GLY A 12 -11.47 7.89 -9.80
CA GLY A 12 -10.16 8.14 -10.40
C GLY A 12 -9.14 7.01 -10.17
N GLN A 13 -9.18 6.37 -9.00
CA GLN A 13 -8.32 5.21 -8.71
C GLN A 13 -8.77 3.99 -9.52
N MET A 14 -10.07 3.77 -9.70
CA MET A 14 -10.56 2.68 -10.54
C MET A 14 -10.16 2.84 -12.01
N ALA A 15 -10.22 4.06 -12.56
CA ALA A 15 -9.77 4.32 -13.92
C ALA A 15 -8.28 4.00 -14.10
N TYR A 16 -7.44 4.42 -13.15
CA TYR A 16 -6.00 4.13 -13.16
C TYR A 16 -5.71 2.62 -13.11
N GLU A 17 -6.42 1.87 -12.26
CA GLU A 17 -6.27 0.42 -12.18
C GLU A 17 -6.84 -0.31 -13.41
N GLN A 18 -7.89 0.23 -14.05
CA GLN A 18 -8.41 -0.31 -15.31
C GLN A 18 -7.40 -0.20 -16.45
N GLU A 19 -6.68 0.92 -16.58
CA GLU A 19 -5.64 1.07 -17.61
C GLU A 19 -4.51 0.06 -17.41
N ARG A 20 -4.14 -0.20 -16.16
CA ARG A 20 -3.15 -1.21 -15.80
C ARG A 20 -3.65 -2.63 -16.06
N ALA A 21 -4.90 -2.92 -15.74
CA ALA A 21 -5.54 -4.19 -16.04
C ALA A 21 -5.55 -4.45 -17.55
N LYS A 22 -5.94 -3.45 -18.36
CA LYS A 22 -5.88 -3.51 -19.83
C LYS A 22 -4.46 -3.75 -20.34
N LYS A 23 -3.47 -3.04 -19.80
CA LYS A 23 -2.05 -3.26 -20.16
C LYS A 23 -1.55 -4.67 -19.82
N ALA A 24 -2.06 -5.26 -18.74
CA ALA A 24 -1.76 -6.62 -18.34
C ALA A 24 -2.61 -7.68 -19.08
N GLY A 25 -3.55 -7.27 -19.95
CA GLY A 25 -4.47 -8.17 -20.64
C GLY A 25 -5.46 -8.89 -19.69
N LYS A 26 -5.73 -8.31 -18.51
CA LYS A 26 -6.57 -8.92 -17.46
C LYS A 26 -7.81 -8.10 -17.19
N SER A 27 -8.84 -8.73 -16.64
CA SER A 27 -9.99 -8.00 -16.10
C SER A 27 -9.58 -7.19 -14.86
N LEU A 28 -10.35 -6.13 -14.54
CA LEU A 28 -10.07 -5.29 -13.36
C LEU A 28 -10.09 -6.12 -12.06
N ASP A 29 -11.03 -7.05 -11.95
CA ASP A 29 -11.18 -7.90 -10.78
C ASP A 29 -9.97 -8.83 -10.57
N GLU A 30 -9.51 -9.47 -11.65
CA GLU A 30 -8.29 -10.30 -11.63
C GLU A 30 -7.04 -9.47 -11.32
N TRP A 31 -6.96 -8.25 -11.84
CA TRP A 31 -5.86 -7.33 -11.55
C TRP A 31 -5.82 -6.94 -10.08
N MET A 32 -6.97 -6.64 -9.48
CA MET A 32 -7.10 -6.33 -8.05
C MET A 32 -6.74 -7.53 -7.17
N LYS A 33 -7.21 -8.73 -7.52
CA LYS A 33 -6.84 -9.98 -6.83
C LYS A 33 -5.34 -10.26 -6.92
N HIS A 34 -4.74 -10.05 -8.10
CA HIS A 34 -3.30 -10.21 -8.30
C HIS A 34 -2.49 -9.22 -7.46
N LYS A 35 -2.92 -7.96 -7.39
CA LYS A 35 -2.29 -6.92 -6.57
C LYS A 35 -2.41 -7.24 -5.08
N ALA A 36 -3.56 -7.71 -4.62
CA ALA A 36 -3.76 -8.14 -3.24
C ALA A 36 -2.83 -9.30 -2.86
N ARG A 37 -2.67 -10.28 -3.76
CA ARG A 37 -1.71 -11.38 -3.58
C ARG A 37 -0.28 -10.88 -3.47
N LEU A 38 0.15 -9.98 -4.37
CA LEU A 38 1.49 -9.39 -4.32
C LEU A 38 1.72 -8.57 -3.05
N ALA A 39 0.74 -7.79 -2.62
CA ALA A 39 0.82 -7.01 -1.39
C ALA A 39 0.93 -7.91 -0.15
N ALA A 40 0.22 -9.05 -0.13
CA ALA A 40 0.32 -10.02 0.96
C ALA A 40 1.70 -10.71 0.98
N GLU A 41 2.24 -11.06 -0.18
CA GLU A 41 3.60 -11.62 -0.31
C GLU A 41 4.67 -10.59 0.10
N GLU A 42 4.49 -9.32 -0.29
CA GLU A 42 5.40 -8.24 0.09
C GLU A 42 5.29 -7.89 1.58
N ALA A 43 4.11 -7.99 2.18
CA ALA A 43 3.91 -7.82 3.62
C ALA A 43 4.63 -8.93 4.40
N LYS A 44 4.49 -10.19 3.98
CA LYS A 44 5.25 -11.31 4.57
C LYS A 44 6.76 -11.14 4.43
N LYS A 45 7.21 -10.52 3.33
CA LYS A 45 8.63 -10.19 3.12
C LYS A 45 9.09 -8.93 3.87
N ALA A 46 8.16 -8.06 4.26
CA ALA A 46 8.41 -6.83 5.00
C ALA A 46 8.40 -7.02 6.52
N GLU A 47 7.75 -8.07 7.03
CA GLU A 47 7.87 -8.51 8.43
C GLU A 47 9.31 -8.87 8.80
N ALA A 48 10.15 -9.17 7.81
CA ALA A 48 11.58 -9.41 7.96
C ALA A 48 12.45 -8.20 7.55
N LYS A 49 12.03 -6.95 7.82
CA LYS A 49 12.88 -5.77 7.56
C LYS A 49 13.49 -5.22 8.87
N PRO A 50 14.83 -5.10 8.92
CA PRO A 50 15.58 -4.67 10.10
C PRO A 50 15.17 -3.26 10.53
N GLU A 51 15.35 -2.97 11.83
CA GLU A 51 15.08 -1.68 12.46
C GLU A 51 15.59 -0.52 11.58
N LYS A 52 14.64 0.16 10.92
CA LYS A 52 14.96 1.26 10.01
C LYS A 52 15.49 2.41 10.86
N LYS A 53 16.77 2.74 10.67
CA LYS A 53 17.41 3.92 11.28
C LYS A 53 16.54 5.15 11.03
N LYS A 54 16.26 5.92 12.08
CA LYS A 54 15.42 7.14 12.01
C LYS A 54 15.92 8.08 10.90
N GLY A 55 15.14 8.18 9.83
CA GLY A 55 15.41 9.06 8.70
C GLY A 55 15.18 10.53 9.04
N PHE A 56 15.50 11.43 8.09
CA PHE A 56 15.43 12.88 8.27
C PHE A 56 14.06 13.37 8.76
N MET A 57 12.96 12.90 8.15
CA MET A 57 11.60 13.25 8.58
C MET A 57 11.27 12.76 9.99
N SER A 58 11.74 11.57 10.37
CA SER A 58 11.52 11.04 11.72
C SER A 58 12.23 11.89 12.79
N ARG A 59 13.43 12.39 12.49
CA ARG A 59 14.17 13.30 13.38
C ARG A 59 13.51 14.67 13.50
N PHE A 60 12.90 15.16 12.42
CA PHE A 60 12.15 16.42 12.44
C PHE A 60 10.90 16.32 13.33
N LEU A 61 10.13 15.23 13.20
CA LEU A 61 8.98 14.95 14.06
C LEU A 61 9.39 14.82 15.53
N ASP A 62 10.48 14.10 15.84
CA ASP A 62 11.00 14.00 17.22
C ASP A 62 11.36 15.38 17.81
N LYS A 63 11.87 16.30 16.98
CA LYS A 63 12.22 17.66 17.42
C LYS A 63 10.98 18.51 17.69
N ALA A 64 9.92 18.35 16.89
CA ALA A 64 8.66 19.05 17.05
C ALA A 64 7.86 18.56 18.27
N HIS A 65 7.97 17.27 18.61
CA HIS A 65 7.29 16.66 19.76
C HIS A 65 8.03 16.84 21.09
N LYS A 66 9.21 17.47 21.11
CA LYS A 66 9.94 17.74 22.34
C LYS A 66 9.42 19.06 22.94
N PRO A 67 8.72 19.03 24.09
CA PRO A 67 8.35 20.27 24.76
C PRO A 67 9.62 20.99 25.23
N ILE A 68 9.59 22.33 25.14
CA ILE A 68 10.66 23.24 25.58
C ILE A 68 10.89 23.11 27.08
#